data_AF-A0A948FCX1-F1
#
_entry.id   AF-A0A948FCX1-F1
#
_cell.length_a   1.000
_cell.length_b   1.000
_cell.length_c   1.000
_cell.angle_alpha   90.00
_cell.angle_beta   90.00
_cell.angle_gamma   90.00
#
_symmetry.space_group_name_H-M   'P 1'
#
loop_
_entity.id
_entity.type
_entity.pdbx_description
1 polymer ?
#
loop_
_entity_poly.entity_id
_entity_poly.type
_entity_poly.pdbx_seq_one_letter_code
_entity_poly.pdbx_strand_id
1 'polypeptide(L)' 'KGRSLGGALISKKHANFILNNADASSGDVLKIMDMVKKKVQKKFKVSLKPEIKIWK' A
#
# COMPACT_ATOMS: atom_id res chain seq x y z
N LYS A 1 -6.19 -4.80 -5.91
CA LYS A 1 -6.81 -3.47 -6.20
C LYS A 1 -7.99 -3.26 -5.26
N GLY A 2 -8.37 -2.02 -4.97
CA GLY A 2 -9.60 -1.69 -4.22
C GLY A 2 -9.63 -2.04 -2.73
N ARG A 3 -8.50 -2.49 -2.16
CA ARG A 3 -8.40 -2.79 -0.73
C ARG A 3 -8.13 -1.51 0.04
N SER A 4 -8.82 -1.29 1.15
CA SER A 4 -8.57 -0.19 2.08
C SER A 4 -8.05 -0.68 3.44
N LEU A 5 -7.37 0.22 4.15
CA LEU A 5 -6.96 0.06 5.55
C LEU A 5 -6.82 1.46 6.16
N GLY A 6 -7.56 1.73 7.23
CA GLY A 6 -7.67 3.09 7.78
C GLY A 6 -8.19 4.06 6.70
N GLY A 7 -7.57 5.24 6.61
CA GLY A 7 -7.88 6.21 5.54
C GLY A 7 -7.28 5.88 4.17
N ALA A 8 -6.39 4.88 4.06
CA ALA A 8 -5.66 4.58 2.83
C ALA A 8 -6.39 3.54 1.95
N LEU A 9 -6.35 3.72 0.62
CA LEU A 9 -7.01 2.86 -0.37
C LEU A 9 -6.07 2.52 -1.53
N ILE A 10 -5.98 1.24 -1.91
CA ILE A 10 -5.36 0.85 -3.18
C ILE A 10 -6.29 1.23 -4.32
N SER A 11 -5.83 2.06 -5.26
CA SER A 11 -6.61 2.51 -6.40
C SER A 11 -7.26 1.33 -7.15
N LYS A 12 -8.54 1.50 -7.48
CA LYS A 12 -9.29 0.53 -8.31
C LYS A 12 -8.82 0.55 -9.76
N LYS A 13 -8.29 1.68 -10.24
CA LYS A 13 -7.73 1.84 -11.58
C LYS A 13 -6.36 1.17 -11.69
N HIS A 14 -5.43 1.51 -10.80
CA HIS A 14 -4.04 1.03 -10.87
C HIS A 14 -3.49 0.61 -9.49
N ALA A 15 -3.06 -0.65 -9.35
CA ALA A 15 -2.76 -1.25 -8.05
C ALA A 15 -1.54 -0.64 -7.33
N ASN A 16 -0.64 0.01 -8.06
CA ASN A 16 0.58 0.60 -7.49
C ASN A 16 0.32 1.96 -6.82
N PHE A 17 -0.88 2.53 -6.98
CA PHE A 17 -1.25 3.80 -6.36
C PHE A 17 -2.03 3.55 -5.08
N ILE A 18 -1.54 4.12 -3.98
CA ILE A 18 -2.25 4.24 -2.72
C ILE A 18 -2.83 5.65 -2.68
N LEU A 19 -4.15 5.73 -2.58
CA LEU A 19 -4.91 6.97 -2.51
C LEU A 19 -5.23 7.28 -1.06
N ASN A 20 -5.25 8.57 -0.72
CA ASN A 20 -5.92 9.04 0.47
C ASN A 20 -7.43 9.05 0.22
N ASN A 21 -8.19 8.24 0.95
CA ASN A 21 -9.64 8.06 0.77
C ASN A 21 -10.47 8.57 1.95
N ALA A 22 -9.84 8.94 3.07
CA ALA A 22 -10.46 9.55 4.25
C ALA A 22 -9.36 9.89 5.28
N ASP A 23 -8.69 11.03 5.11
CA ASP A 23 -7.61 11.51 6.01
C ASP A 23 -6.58 10.44 6.40
N ALA A 24 -6.10 9.72 5.38
CA ALA A 24 -5.08 8.68 5.54
C ALA A 24 -3.85 9.23 6.27
N SER A 25 -3.56 8.65 7.43
CA SER A 25 -2.30 8.92 8.11
C SER A 25 -1.13 8.27 7.35
N SER A 26 0.08 8.79 7.55
CA SER A 26 1.29 8.12 7.07
C SER A 26 1.38 6.67 7.59
N GLY A 27 0.92 6.43 8.81
CA GLY A 27 0.81 5.09 9.39
C GLY A 27 -0.12 4.15 8.60
N ASP A 28 -1.24 4.65 8.10
CA ASP A 28 -2.17 3.86 7.28
C ASP A 28 -1.55 3.47 5.94
N VAL A 29 -0.86 4.43 5.30
CA VAL A 29 -0.12 4.21 4.05
C VAL A 29 0.98 3.16 4.24
N LEU A 30 1.75 3.25 5.33
CA LEU A 30 2.79 2.26 5.64
C LEU A 30 2.21 0.87 5.90
N LYS A 31 1.10 0.76 6.65
CA LYS A 31 0.43 -0.51 6.96
C LYS A 31 -0.13 -1.17 5.70
N ILE A 32 -0.82 -0.42 4.84
CA ILE A 32 -1.37 -0.99 3.60
C ILE A 32 -0.26 -1.39 2.63
N MET A 33 0.83 -0.61 2.56
CA MET A 33 2.00 -0.96 1.75
C MET A 33 2.65 -2.26 2.26
N ASP A 34 2.85 -2.42 3.56
CA ASP A 34 3.40 -3.66 4.14
C ASP A 34 2.49 -4.87 3.89
N MET A 35 1.17 -4.70 4.02
CA MET A 35 0.20 -5.74 3.67
C MET A 35 0.35 -6.20 2.21
N VAL A 36 0.50 -5.25 1.27
CA VAL A 36 0.69 -5.56 -0.15
C VAL A 36 2.00 -6.31 -0.38
N LYS A 37 3.11 -5.82 0.20
CA LYS A 37 4.42 -6.47 0.10
C LYS A 37 4.36 -7.93 0.57
N LYS A 38 3.81 -8.17 1.76
CA LYS A 38 3.65 -9.53 2.33
C LYS A 38 2.79 -10.44 1.45
N LYS A 39 1.68 -9.93 0.91
CA LYS A 39 0.81 -10.71 0.01
C LYS A 39 1.50 -11.08 -1.29
N VAL A 40 2.21 -10.13 -1.90
CA VAL A 40 2.93 -10.36 -3.16
C VAL A 40 4.08 -11.35 -2.94
N GLN A 41 4.84 -11.19 -1.86
CA GLN A 41 5.89 -12.14 -1.50
C GLN A 41 5.32 -13.54 -1.26
N LYS A 42 4.21 -13.67 -0.52
CA LYS A 42 3.61 -14.98 -0.26
C LYS A 42 3.14 -15.67 -1.54
N LYS A 43 2.47 -14.92 -2.43
CA LYS A 43 1.83 -15.47 -3.64
C LYS A 43 2.80 -15.69 -4.80
N PHE A 44 3.72 -14.77 -5.00
CA PHE A 44 4.59 -14.74 -6.19
C PHE A 44 6.06 -14.93 -5.86
N LYS A 45 6.43 -15.01 -4.57
CA LYS A 45 7.82 -15.11 -4.12
C LYS A 45 8.70 -13.92 -4.56
N VAL A 46 8.07 -12.78 -4.86
CA VAL A 46 8.74 -11.52 -5.25
C VAL A 46 8.77 -10.55 -4.08
N SER A 47 9.93 -9.92 -3.87
CA SER A 47 10.09 -8.84 -2.88
C SER A 47 9.90 -7.48 -3.54
N LEU A 48 8.87 -6.74 -3.13
CA LEU A 48 8.60 -5.40 -3.65
C LEU A 48 9.39 -4.34 -2.89
N LYS A 49 10.13 -3.52 -3.63
CA LYS A 49 10.81 -2.32 -3.10
C LYS A 49 9.94 -1.09 -3.37
N PRO A 50 9.78 -0.18 -2.40
CA PRO A 50 9.06 1.06 -2.62
C PRO A 50 9.90 1.99 -3.51
N GLU A 51 9.25 2.67 -4.45
CA GLU A 51 9.88 3.72 -5.27
C GLU A 51 10.02 5.03 -4.50
N ILE A 52 9.01 5.34 -3.67
CA ILE A 52 8.97 6.54 -2.85
C ILE A 52 10.00 6.51 -1.72
N LYS A 53 10.50 7.69 -1.34
CA LYS A 53 11.33 7.88 -0.14
C LYS A 53 10.43 8.01 1.09
N ILE A 54 10.80 7.33 2.17
CA ILE A 54 10.10 7.39 3.45
C ILE A 54 10.98 8.17 4.42
N TRP A 55 10.51 9.34 4.81
CA TRP A 55 11.14 10.17 5.84
C TRP A 55 10.52 9.78 7.19
N LYS A 56 11.37 9.53 8.19
CA LYS A 56 10.97 9.16 9.55
C LYS A 56 11.28 10.30 10.49
#